data_AF-B9TCI7-F1
#
_entry.id   AF-B9TCI7-F1
#
_cell.length_a   1.000
_cell.length_b   1.000
_cell.length_c   1.000
_cell.angle_alpha   90.00
_cell.angle_beta   90.00
_cell.angle_gamma   90.00
#
_symmetry.space_group_name_H-M   'P 1'
#
loop_
_entity.id
_entity.type
_entity.pdbx_description
1 polymer ?
#
loop_
_entity_poly.entity_id
_entity_poly.type
_entity_poly.pdbx_seq_one_letter_code
_entity_poly.pdbx_strand_id
1 'polypeptide(L)'
;MKNKENYRAVDHLYVPDWLTDQIHVANFNMVDHMKWLLQQNSRFNEVFNVNLEDLEQLQLNQSSLRSLLRAPFMMVEPTLQSIEDWRCLVDGTATTVAVDILQRKTPDLDALASYAVWHQNVAFLSLATQILNMSVLAAPLLGITTEVAQYLLSVPSYRLNLALQRMNGLPLFRWRFKSQSFWFEFMGSTLTDEMIAHQIMSTSPARVGDLPMDARWGDLRLGRTKNEAFAGALLAYGLRASTATALFNLNQNQMRMLYAKIHGKRSPCGNTANSLLWFVESPQHRLHATVYAWLYRSAVAMGALPPEALIATNDIYDRLFGGNRAISADRGWYLIRAMAADTRLTVAPCRTCSTHYVVSNNDAKIEMHNRFTCPACMQQLGMKRRAPRRKTNEA
;
A
#
# COMPACT_ATOMS: atom_id res chain seq x y z
N MET A 1 22.98 -0.83 12.27
CA MET A 1 21.67 -1.34 11.85
C MET A 1 20.77 -1.65 13.04
N LYS A 2 21.18 -2.49 14.02
CA LYS A 2 20.40 -2.79 15.25
C LYS A 2 19.76 -1.59 15.97
N ASN A 3 20.46 -0.45 16.07
CA ASN A 3 19.88 0.75 16.71
C ASN A 3 18.69 1.34 15.94
N LYS A 4 18.67 1.27 14.61
CA LYS A 4 17.63 1.92 13.77
C LYS A 4 16.29 1.21 13.88
N GLU A 5 16.30 -0.11 13.95
CA GLU A 5 15.12 -0.95 14.11
C GLU A 5 14.42 -0.69 15.45
N ASN A 6 15.19 -0.53 16.54
CA ASN A 6 14.63 -0.22 17.86
C ASN A 6 13.82 1.09 17.89
N TYR A 7 14.24 2.10 17.13
CA TYR A 7 13.49 3.37 17.05
C TYR A 7 12.34 3.30 16.04
N ARG A 8 12.36 2.37 15.07
CA ARG A 8 11.26 2.17 14.11
C ARG A 8 10.10 1.38 14.72
N ALA A 9 10.38 0.50 15.67
CA ALA A 9 9.40 -0.37 16.33
C ALA A 9 8.47 0.41 17.29
N VAL A 10 7.64 1.29 16.73
CA VAL A 10 6.50 1.87 17.45
C VAL A 10 5.29 0.98 17.18
N ASP A 11 4.66 0.49 18.24
CA ASP A 11 3.52 -0.41 18.17
C ASP A 11 2.42 0.13 17.25
N HIS A 12 1.84 -0.75 16.43
CA HIS A 12 0.76 -0.46 15.46
C HIS A 12 1.12 0.45 14.26
N LEU A 13 2.34 0.99 14.22
CA LEU A 13 2.79 1.92 13.15
C LEU A 13 3.89 1.35 12.28
N TYR A 14 4.50 0.27 12.75
CA TYR A 14 5.53 -0.49 12.07
C TYR A 14 4.97 -1.86 11.74
N VAL A 15 5.13 -2.30 10.49
CA VAL A 15 4.84 -3.69 10.14
C VAL A 15 6.09 -4.50 10.49
N PRO A 16 6.05 -5.48 11.41
CA PRO A 16 7.25 -6.24 11.72
C PRO A 16 7.81 -7.00 10.51
N ASP A 17 9.11 -7.28 10.50
CA ASP A 17 9.74 -8.02 9.39
C ASP A 17 9.16 -9.43 9.29
N TRP A 18 8.90 -10.08 10.43
CA TRP A 18 8.22 -11.39 10.47
C TRP A 18 6.82 -11.35 9.83
N LEU A 19 6.07 -10.26 10.00
CA LEU A 19 4.74 -10.10 9.40
C LEU A 19 4.85 -9.89 7.89
N THR A 20 5.90 -9.18 7.46
CA THR A 20 6.22 -9.00 6.04
C THR A 20 6.60 -10.32 5.39
N ASP A 21 7.41 -11.13 6.07
CA ASP A 21 7.75 -12.48 5.61
C ASP A 21 6.51 -13.38 5.53
N GLN A 22 5.58 -13.27 6.48
CA GLN A 22 4.30 -13.98 6.39
C GLN A 22 3.44 -13.53 5.22
N ILE A 23 3.39 -12.22 4.91
CA ILE A 23 2.73 -11.69 3.70
C ILE A 23 3.36 -12.30 2.45
N HIS A 24 4.68 -12.34 2.38
CA HIS A 24 5.38 -12.94 1.24
C HIS A 24 5.03 -14.42 1.08
N VAL A 25 5.11 -15.20 2.16
CA VAL A 25 4.77 -16.63 2.14
C VAL A 25 3.31 -16.85 1.75
N ALA A 26 2.39 -16.05 2.29
CA ALA A 26 0.98 -16.12 1.94
C ALA A 26 0.73 -15.79 0.47
N ASN A 27 1.40 -14.78 -0.09
CA ASN A 27 1.31 -14.44 -1.50
C ASN A 27 1.71 -15.62 -2.40
N PHE A 28 2.79 -16.34 -2.09
CA PHE A 28 3.18 -17.55 -2.83
C PHE A 28 2.13 -18.67 -2.67
N ASN A 29 1.77 -19.01 -1.43
CA ASN A 29 0.87 -20.11 -1.13
C ASN A 29 -0.53 -19.92 -1.75
N MET A 30 -1.05 -18.69 -1.74
CA MET A 30 -2.38 -18.38 -2.29
C MET A 30 -2.37 -18.44 -3.82
N VAL A 31 -1.29 -17.98 -4.47
CA VAL A 31 -1.14 -18.11 -5.93
C VAL A 31 -1.05 -19.59 -6.34
N ASP A 32 -0.24 -20.39 -5.64
CA ASP A 32 -0.14 -21.82 -5.91
C ASP A 32 -1.47 -22.56 -5.67
N HIS A 33 -2.21 -22.18 -4.62
CA HIS A 33 -3.53 -22.74 -4.36
C HIS A 33 -4.56 -22.39 -5.44
N MET A 34 -4.59 -21.13 -5.90
CA MET A 34 -5.46 -20.73 -7.02
C MET A 34 -5.12 -21.53 -8.27
N LYS A 35 -3.83 -21.69 -8.59
CA LYS A 35 -3.38 -22.51 -9.71
C LYS A 35 -3.88 -23.95 -9.59
N TRP A 36 -3.73 -24.56 -8.42
CA TRP A 36 -4.17 -25.94 -8.18
C TRP A 36 -5.70 -26.11 -8.38
N LEU A 37 -6.52 -25.21 -7.83
CA LEU A 37 -7.98 -25.26 -8.02
C LEU A 37 -8.38 -25.02 -9.49
N LEU A 38 -7.68 -24.12 -10.18
CA LEU A 38 -7.91 -23.84 -11.59
C LEU A 38 -7.57 -25.03 -12.50
N GLN A 39 -6.55 -25.82 -12.14
CA GLN A 39 -6.22 -27.07 -12.84
C GLN A 39 -7.29 -28.14 -12.66
N GLN A 40 -7.96 -28.17 -11.49
CA GLN A 40 -9.07 -29.09 -11.25
C GLN A 40 -10.34 -28.67 -11.97
N ASN A 41 -10.67 -27.37 -11.95
CA ASN A 41 -11.88 -26.85 -12.58
C ASN A 41 -11.70 -25.40 -13.09
N SER A 42 -11.81 -25.22 -14.40
CA SER A 42 -11.67 -23.91 -15.05
C SER A 42 -12.76 -22.90 -14.66
N ARG A 43 -13.90 -23.34 -14.09
CA ARG A 43 -14.95 -22.43 -13.59
C ARG A 43 -14.46 -21.50 -12.47
N PHE A 44 -13.39 -21.88 -11.78
CA PHE A 44 -12.74 -21.02 -10.78
C PHE A 44 -12.17 -19.72 -11.37
N ASN A 45 -12.00 -19.61 -12.70
CA ASN A 45 -11.61 -18.36 -13.36
C ASN A 45 -12.51 -17.19 -12.96
N GLU A 46 -13.83 -17.42 -12.86
CA GLU A 46 -14.81 -16.39 -12.51
C GLU A 46 -14.81 -16.02 -11.03
N VAL A 47 -14.29 -16.90 -10.17
CA VAL A 47 -14.18 -16.69 -8.73
C VAL A 47 -12.88 -15.94 -8.40
N PHE A 48 -11.76 -16.40 -8.95
CA PHE A 48 -10.45 -15.83 -8.68
C PHE A 48 -10.09 -14.62 -9.55
N ASN A 49 -10.87 -14.30 -10.58
CA ASN A 49 -10.58 -13.23 -11.56
C ASN A 49 -9.21 -13.39 -12.25
N VAL A 50 -8.77 -14.63 -12.48
CA VAL A 50 -7.52 -14.94 -13.17
C VAL A 50 -7.66 -16.28 -13.89
N ASN A 51 -7.04 -16.42 -15.07
CA ASN A 51 -7.04 -17.67 -15.81
C ASN A 51 -5.82 -18.52 -15.45
N LEU A 52 -5.94 -19.83 -15.67
CA LEU A 52 -4.82 -20.76 -15.51
C LEU A 52 -3.61 -20.37 -16.38
N GLU A 53 -3.84 -20.00 -17.63
CA GLU A 53 -2.79 -19.60 -18.58
C GLU A 53 -1.98 -18.40 -18.05
N ASP A 54 -2.66 -17.40 -17.48
CA ASP A 54 -2.04 -16.21 -16.91
C ASP A 54 -1.16 -16.58 -15.70
N LEU A 55 -1.62 -17.49 -14.83
CA LEU A 55 -0.83 -17.98 -13.69
C LEU A 55 0.35 -18.85 -14.09
N GLU A 56 0.22 -19.65 -15.15
CA GLU A 56 1.34 -20.44 -15.69
C GLU A 56 2.42 -19.54 -16.28
N GLN A 57 2.01 -18.45 -16.96
CA GLN A 57 2.94 -17.44 -17.46
C GLN A 57 3.68 -16.70 -16.34
N LEU A 58 3.06 -16.50 -15.16
CA LEU A 58 3.76 -15.94 -13.99
C LEU A 58 5.01 -16.74 -13.63
N GLN A 59 4.95 -18.07 -13.73
CA GLN A 59 6.05 -18.96 -13.35
C GLN A 59 7.23 -18.92 -14.34
N LEU A 60 6.98 -18.53 -15.60
CA LEU A 60 8.02 -18.37 -16.61
C LEU A 60 8.93 -17.17 -16.32
N ASN A 61 8.41 -16.11 -15.70
CA ASN A 61 9.17 -14.90 -15.36
C ASN A 61 9.45 -14.80 -13.86
N GLN A 62 10.32 -15.69 -13.37
CA GLN A 62 10.60 -15.82 -11.93
C GLN A 62 11.16 -14.55 -11.27
N SER A 63 11.91 -13.71 -11.99
CA SER A 63 12.48 -12.47 -11.44
C SER A 63 11.38 -11.44 -11.16
N SER A 64 10.51 -11.20 -12.13
CA SER A 64 9.37 -10.29 -11.99
C SER A 64 8.36 -10.81 -10.97
N LEU A 65 8.13 -12.14 -10.94
CA LEU A 65 7.29 -12.79 -9.93
C LEU A 65 7.82 -12.57 -8.51
N ARG A 66 9.12 -12.74 -8.30
CA ARG A 66 9.74 -12.51 -6.98
C ARG A 66 9.65 -11.06 -6.56
N SER A 67 9.81 -10.11 -7.48
CA SER A 67 9.64 -8.68 -7.18
C SER A 67 8.19 -8.37 -6.77
N LEU A 68 7.21 -8.88 -7.53
CA LEU A 68 5.78 -8.70 -7.25
C LEU A 68 5.36 -9.31 -5.90
N LEU A 69 5.68 -10.58 -5.65
CA LEU A 69 5.25 -11.29 -4.44
C LEU A 69 6.01 -10.88 -3.17
N ARG A 70 7.14 -10.18 -3.31
CA ARG A 70 7.90 -9.55 -2.20
C ARG A 70 7.50 -8.10 -1.92
N ALA A 71 6.48 -7.59 -2.59
CA ALA A 71 5.88 -6.33 -2.16
C ALA A 71 5.20 -6.52 -0.80
N PRO A 72 5.16 -5.50 0.08
CA PRO A 72 4.57 -5.62 1.41
C PRO A 72 3.04 -5.71 1.40
N PHE A 73 2.41 -5.88 0.24
CA PHE A 73 0.97 -5.91 0.03
C PHE A 73 0.50 -7.34 -0.24
N MET A 74 -0.76 -7.63 0.08
CA MET A 74 -1.42 -8.85 -0.41
C MET A 74 -1.67 -8.70 -1.91
N MET A 75 -1.21 -9.69 -2.68
CA MET A 75 -1.48 -9.79 -4.13
C MET A 75 -2.87 -10.35 -4.43
N VAL A 76 -3.54 -10.87 -3.40
CA VAL A 76 -4.96 -11.21 -3.42
C VAL A 76 -5.75 -10.19 -2.61
N GLU A 77 -7.01 -10.00 -3.00
CA GLU A 77 -7.98 -9.19 -2.27
C GLU A 77 -9.10 -10.09 -1.75
N PRO A 78 -9.83 -9.70 -0.69
CA PRO A 78 -11.01 -10.45 -0.28
C PRO A 78 -12.06 -10.50 -1.40
N THR A 79 -12.75 -11.63 -1.53
CA THR A 79 -13.91 -11.73 -2.44
C THR A 79 -15.08 -10.86 -1.99
N LEU A 80 -15.21 -10.67 -0.67
CA LEU A 80 -16.24 -9.88 0.00
C LEU A 80 -15.73 -8.47 0.29
N GLN A 81 -16.36 -7.47 -0.32
CA GLN A 81 -15.84 -6.10 -0.38
C GLN A 81 -16.72 -5.10 0.38
N SER A 82 -17.91 -5.50 0.84
CA SER A 82 -18.80 -4.64 1.65
C SER A 82 -18.93 -5.14 3.09
N ILE A 83 -19.32 -4.26 4.02
CA ILE A 83 -19.55 -4.61 5.42
C ILE A 83 -20.70 -5.61 5.52
N GLU A 84 -21.75 -5.43 4.72
CA GLU A 84 -22.94 -6.27 4.68
C GLU A 84 -22.59 -7.72 4.30
N ASP A 85 -21.67 -7.91 3.36
CA ASP A 85 -21.17 -9.24 2.98
C ASP A 85 -20.48 -9.95 4.15
N TRP A 86 -19.74 -9.20 4.98
CA TRP A 86 -19.10 -9.77 6.17
C TRP A 86 -20.11 -9.99 7.30
N ARG A 87 -21.09 -9.10 7.48
CA ARG A 87 -22.16 -9.23 8.49
C ARG A 87 -23.04 -10.45 8.25
N CYS A 88 -23.40 -10.75 6.99
CA CYS A 88 -24.22 -11.92 6.73
C CYS A 88 -23.54 -13.22 7.17
N LEU A 89 -22.21 -13.26 7.14
CA LEU A 89 -21.45 -14.44 7.53
C LEU A 89 -21.20 -14.49 9.04
N VAL A 90 -20.87 -13.34 9.64
CA VAL A 90 -20.57 -13.22 11.08
C VAL A 90 -21.84 -13.37 11.92
N ASP A 91 -22.89 -12.61 11.60
CA ASP A 91 -24.11 -12.53 12.41
C ASP A 91 -25.20 -13.51 11.93
N GLY A 92 -25.03 -14.13 10.75
CA GLY A 92 -26.00 -15.07 10.20
C GLY A 92 -27.26 -14.39 9.65
N THR A 93 -27.13 -13.14 9.18
CA THR A 93 -28.22 -12.43 8.50
C THR A 93 -28.44 -12.96 7.08
N ALA A 94 -29.49 -12.50 6.40
CA ALA A 94 -29.75 -12.86 5.00
C ALA A 94 -28.52 -12.63 4.10
N THR A 95 -28.29 -13.54 3.15
CA THR A 95 -27.17 -13.45 2.22
C THR A 95 -27.31 -12.23 1.31
N THR A 96 -26.19 -11.61 0.99
CA THR A 96 -26.14 -10.51 0.02
C THR A 96 -26.04 -11.08 -1.40
N VAL A 97 -26.38 -10.25 -2.40
CA VAL A 97 -26.24 -10.60 -3.82
C VAL A 97 -24.80 -11.03 -4.15
N ALA A 98 -23.79 -10.43 -3.53
CA ALA A 98 -22.39 -10.78 -3.77
C ALA A 98 -22.07 -12.21 -3.28
N VAL A 99 -22.58 -12.59 -2.11
CA VAL A 99 -22.43 -13.95 -1.56
C VAL A 99 -23.17 -14.97 -2.41
N ASP A 100 -24.40 -14.68 -2.83
CA ASP A 100 -25.18 -15.56 -3.70
C ASP A 100 -24.50 -15.76 -5.06
N ILE A 101 -23.94 -14.70 -5.65
CA ILE A 101 -23.18 -14.80 -6.90
C ILE A 101 -21.92 -15.66 -6.69
N LEU A 102 -21.20 -15.47 -5.58
CA LEU A 102 -20.00 -16.26 -5.27
C LEU A 102 -20.34 -17.75 -5.11
N GLN A 103 -21.43 -18.06 -4.42
CA GLN A 103 -21.94 -19.43 -4.28
C GLN A 103 -22.29 -20.06 -5.62
N ARG A 104 -23.00 -19.34 -6.50
CA ARG A 104 -23.38 -19.84 -7.83
C ARG A 104 -22.17 -20.08 -8.75
N LYS A 105 -21.13 -19.27 -8.60
CA LYS A 105 -19.90 -19.36 -9.41
C LYS A 105 -18.94 -20.43 -8.91
N THR A 106 -18.97 -20.72 -7.62
CA THR A 106 -18.11 -21.74 -7.02
C THR A 106 -18.63 -23.11 -7.44
N PRO A 107 -17.81 -23.94 -8.13
CA PRO A 107 -18.20 -25.28 -8.51
C PRO A 107 -18.29 -26.20 -7.29
N ASP A 108 -19.00 -27.32 -7.43
CA ASP A 108 -19.05 -28.34 -6.40
C ASP A 108 -17.63 -28.87 -6.09
N LEU A 109 -17.29 -28.87 -4.81
CA LEU A 109 -15.98 -29.27 -4.31
C LEU A 109 -16.01 -30.71 -3.81
N ASP A 110 -14.97 -31.48 -4.15
CA ASP A 110 -14.71 -32.74 -3.48
C ASP A 110 -14.22 -32.52 -2.04
N ALA A 111 -14.15 -33.58 -1.24
CA ALA A 111 -13.74 -33.47 0.16
C ALA A 111 -12.32 -32.88 0.33
N LEU A 112 -11.41 -33.18 -0.61
CA LEU A 112 -10.04 -32.69 -0.59
C LEU A 112 -9.96 -31.19 -0.92
N ALA A 113 -10.63 -30.74 -1.98
CA ALA A 113 -10.66 -29.34 -2.37
C ALA A 113 -11.42 -28.49 -1.34
N SER A 114 -12.51 -29.01 -0.76
CA SER A 114 -13.23 -28.35 0.32
C SER A 114 -12.33 -28.13 1.55
N TYR A 115 -11.57 -29.16 1.96
CA TYR A 115 -10.58 -29.03 3.03
C TYR A 115 -9.47 -28.02 2.68
N ALA A 116 -8.95 -28.06 1.45
CA ALA A 116 -7.90 -27.17 0.99
C ALA A 116 -8.36 -25.70 1.00
N VAL A 117 -9.57 -25.41 0.49
CA VAL A 117 -10.16 -24.07 0.49
C VAL A 117 -10.36 -23.59 1.93
N TRP A 118 -10.90 -24.45 2.80
CA TRP A 118 -11.07 -24.11 4.21
C TRP A 118 -9.74 -23.74 4.87
N HIS A 119 -8.69 -24.55 4.67
CA HIS A 119 -7.37 -24.29 5.23
C HIS A 119 -6.78 -22.96 4.74
N GLN A 120 -6.91 -22.65 3.44
CA GLN A 120 -6.42 -21.38 2.89
C GLN A 120 -7.25 -20.17 3.34
N ASN A 121 -8.56 -20.33 3.53
CA ASN A 121 -9.40 -19.29 4.11
C ASN A 121 -9.01 -18.98 5.56
N VAL A 122 -8.71 -19.99 6.37
CA VAL A 122 -8.18 -19.81 7.73
C VAL A 122 -6.85 -19.05 7.71
N ALA A 123 -5.93 -19.46 6.82
CA ALA A 123 -4.63 -18.79 6.68
C ALA A 123 -4.79 -17.33 6.25
N PHE A 124 -5.67 -17.06 5.28
CA PHE A 124 -5.99 -15.72 4.80
C PHE A 124 -6.57 -14.83 5.91
N LEU A 125 -7.62 -15.30 6.62
CA LEU A 125 -8.25 -14.51 7.68
C LEU A 125 -7.33 -14.31 8.88
N SER A 126 -6.52 -15.30 9.24
CA SER A 126 -5.53 -15.17 10.32
C SER A 126 -4.53 -14.07 9.99
N LEU A 127 -3.96 -14.08 8.78
CA LEU A 127 -3.03 -13.05 8.33
C LEU A 127 -3.71 -11.68 8.22
N ALA A 128 -4.92 -11.61 7.66
CA ALA A 128 -5.67 -10.36 7.56
C ALA A 128 -5.94 -9.75 8.93
N THR A 129 -6.34 -10.57 9.91
CA THR A 129 -6.55 -10.14 11.30
C THR A 129 -5.24 -9.64 11.93
N GLN A 130 -4.11 -10.30 11.68
CA GLN A 130 -2.81 -9.83 12.17
C GLN A 130 -2.43 -8.48 11.56
N ILE A 131 -2.59 -8.31 10.24
CA ILE A 131 -2.33 -7.05 9.54
C ILE A 131 -3.21 -5.92 10.08
N LEU A 132 -4.51 -6.19 10.26
CA LEU A 132 -5.46 -5.24 10.85
C LEU A 132 -5.03 -4.78 12.23
N ASN A 133 -4.66 -5.71 13.11
CA ASN A 133 -4.25 -5.37 14.47
C ASN A 133 -2.89 -4.69 14.53
N MET A 134 -1.98 -4.92 13.58
CA MET A 134 -0.59 -4.46 13.66
C MET A 134 -0.28 -3.21 12.82
N SER A 135 -1.18 -2.80 11.91
CA SER A 135 -0.92 -1.69 11.01
C SER A 135 -2.12 -0.78 10.80
N VAL A 136 -1.94 0.51 11.03
CA VAL A 136 -2.90 1.55 10.60
C VAL A 136 -3.05 1.64 9.07
N LEU A 137 -2.16 1.00 8.30
CA LEU A 137 -2.25 0.87 6.84
C LEU A 137 -2.85 -0.47 6.41
N ALA A 138 -3.57 -1.17 7.28
CA ALA A 138 -4.15 -2.47 6.93
C ALA A 138 -5.06 -2.44 5.70
N ALA A 139 -5.89 -1.39 5.53
CA ALA A 139 -6.80 -1.27 4.39
C ALA A 139 -6.07 -1.32 3.03
N PRO A 140 -5.07 -0.47 2.74
CA PRO A 140 -4.33 -0.55 1.49
C PRO A 140 -3.50 -1.85 1.34
N LEU A 141 -2.96 -2.39 2.45
CA LEU A 141 -2.19 -3.65 2.44
C LEU A 141 -3.05 -4.85 2.04
N LEU A 142 -4.29 -4.93 2.52
CA LEU A 142 -5.24 -6.00 2.23
C LEU A 142 -6.07 -5.78 0.95
N GLY A 143 -6.09 -4.54 0.43
CA GLY A 143 -6.94 -4.22 -0.72
C GLY A 143 -8.43 -4.12 -0.37
N ILE A 144 -8.75 -3.57 0.80
CA ILE A 144 -10.12 -3.35 1.28
C ILE A 144 -10.40 -1.86 1.52
N THR A 145 -11.67 -1.50 1.71
CA THR A 145 -12.03 -0.15 2.13
C THR A 145 -11.71 0.08 3.60
N THR A 146 -11.62 1.35 3.99
CA THR A 146 -11.40 1.77 5.38
C THR A 146 -12.56 1.36 6.29
N GLU A 147 -13.79 1.37 5.79
CA GLU A 147 -14.98 1.00 6.55
C GLU A 147 -14.99 -0.52 6.83
N VAL A 148 -14.62 -1.34 5.85
CA VAL A 148 -14.50 -2.80 6.04
C VAL A 148 -13.38 -3.11 7.02
N ALA A 149 -12.23 -2.44 6.93
CA ALA A 149 -11.12 -2.63 7.85
C ALA A 149 -11.53 -2.30 9.30
N GLN A 150 -12.21 -1.18 9.53
CA GLN A 150 -12.74 -0.79 10.83
C GLN A 150 -13.79 -1.79 11.35
N TYR A 151 -14.68 -2.28 10.48
CA TYR A 151 -15.65 -3.30 10.85
C TYR A 151 -14.96 -4.60 11.28
N LEU A 152 -14.02 -5.12 10.48
CA LEU A 152 -13.30 -6.37 10.80
C LEU A 152 -12.50 -6.26 12.10
N LEU A 153 -11.92 -5.09 12.40
CA LEU A 153 -11.27 -4.81 13.68
C LEU A 153 -12.24 -4.86 14.88
N SER A 154 -13.51 -4.48 14.67
CA SER A 154 -14.53 -4.52 15.73
C SER A 154 -15.05 -5.93 16.03
N VAL A 155 -14.87 -6.88 15.09
CA VAL A 155 -15.37 -8.24 15.24
C VAL A 155 -14.35 -9.11 16.00
N PRO A 156 -14.74 -9.78 17.09
CA PRO A 156 -13.85 -10.71 17.79
C PRO A 156 -13.41 -11.88 16.89
N SER A 157 -12.14 -12.28 16.98
CA SER A 157 -11.55 -13.32 16.12
C SER A 157 -12.30 -14.66 16.18
N TYR A 158 -12.88 -15.04 17.33
CA TYR A 158 -13.66 -16.27 17.43
C TYR A 158 -14.92 -16.23 16.55
N ARG A 159 -15.55 -15.05 16.37
CA ARG A 159 -16.73 -14.90 15.50
C ARG A 159 -16.36 -15.02 14.03
N LEU A 160 -15.20 -14.48 13.64
CA LEU A 160 -14.66 -14.67 12.28
C LEU A 160 -14.39 -16.16 11.99
N ASN A 161 -13.85 -16.90 12.96
CA ASN A 161 -13.64 -18.35 12.82
C ASN A 161 -14.96 -19.13 12.73
N LEU A 162 -16.00 -18.74 13.47
CA LEU A 162 -17.33 -19.33 13.34
C LEU A 162 -17.95 -19.01 11.96
N ALA A 163 -17.73 -17.81 11.43
CA ALA A 163 -18.17 -17.42 10.10
C ALA A 163 -17.54 -18.31 9.01
N LEU A 164 -16.27 -18.70 9.15
CA LEU A 164 -15.59 -19.61 8.22
C LEU A 164 -16.29 -20.97 8.09
N GLN A 165 -16.83 -21.51 9.18
CA GLN A 165 -17.57 -22.78 9.14
C GLN A 165 -18.85 -22.68 8.30
N ARG A 166 -19.50 -21.51 8.32
CA ARG A 166 -20.74 -21.25 7.57
C ARG A 166 -20.51 -21.06 6.08
N MET A 167 -19.32 -20.65 5.68
CA MET A 167 -18.98 -20.40 4.28
C MET A 167 -18.77 -21.68 3.46
N ASN A 168 -18.74 -22.86 4.09
CA ASN A 168 -18.73 -24.20 3.46
C ASN A 168 -18.08 -24.27 2.05
N GLY A 169 -16.77 -24.08 1.98
CA GLY A 169 -16.01 -24.25 0.74
C GLY A 169 -15.95 -23.04 -0.21
N LEU A 170 -16.51 -21.88 0.16
CA LEU A 170 -16.38 -20.65 -0.66
C LEU A 170 -14.98 -20.03 -0.52
N PRO A 171 -14.26 -19.74 -1.61
CA PRO A 171 -12.99 -19.02 -1.55
C PRO A 171 -13.16 -17.57 -1.07
N LEU A 172 -12.38 -17.16 -0.07
CA LEU A 172 -12.46 -15.81 0.51
C LEU A 172 -11.52 -14.79 -0.11
N PHE A 173 -10.69 -15.21 -1.04
CA PHE A 173 -9.71 -14.35 -1.70
C PHE A 173 -9.73 -14.59 -3.20
N ARG A 174 -9.30 -13.58 -3.94
CA ARG A 174 -9.19 -13.59 -5.40
C ARG A 174 -8.01 -12.75 -5.85
N TRP A 175 -7.57 -12.95 -7.08
CA TRP A 175 -6.51 -12.16 -7.66
C TRP A 175 -6.88 -10.68 -7.72
N ARG A 176 -5.95 -9.83 -7.27
CA ARG A 176 -6.17 -8.38 -7.14
C ARG A 176 -6.07 -7.65 -8.48
N PHE A 177 -5.14 -8.06 -9.37
CA PHE A 177 -4.82 -7.30 -10.59
C PHE A 177 -5.66 -7.73 -11.78
N LYS A 178 -6.66 -6.90 -12.13
CA LYS A 178 -7.61 -7.17 -13.23
C LYS A 178 -7.21 -6.54 -14.58
N SER A 179 -6.21 -5.66 -14.58
CA SER A 179 -5.85 -4.92 -15.80
C SER A 179 -5.12 -5.82 -16.79
N GLN A 180 -5.58 -5.88 -18.04
CA GLN A 180 -4.84 -6.57 -19.11
C GLN A 180 -3.44 -5.96 -19.31
N SER A 181 -3.27 -4.66 -19.02
CA SER A 181 -1.97 -3.99 -19.11
C SER A 181 -0.93 -4.61 -18.18
N PHE A 182 -1.35 -5.08 -17.00
CA PHE A 182 -0.47 -5.73 -16.04
C PHE A 182 0.15 -6.99 -16.65
N TRP A 183 -0.66 -7.84 -17.29
CA TRP A 183 -0.19 -9.07 -17.92
C TRP A 183 0.80 -8.80 -19.06
N PHE A 184 0.54 -7.79 -19.89
CA PHE A 184 1.47 -7.38 -20.95
C PHE A 184 2.82 -6.88 -20.40
N GLU A 185 2.80 -6.06 -19.35
CA GLU A 185 4.01 -5.52 -18.70
C GLU A 185 4.80 -6.62 -17.98
N PHE A 186 4.09 -7.56 -17.36
CA PHE A 186 4.69 -8.72 -16.70
C PHE A 186 5.36 -9.66 -17.72
N MET A 187 4.67 -10.00 -18.81
CA MET A 187 5.22 -10.84 -19.89
C MET A 187 6.43 -10.17 -20.56
N GLY A 188 6.36 -8.84 -20.76
CA GLY A 188 7.44 -8.07 -21.35
C GLY A 188 8.70 -7.96 -20.47
N SER A 189 8.67 -8.45 -19.22
CA SER A 189 9.73 -8.23 -18.22
C SER A 189 10.04 -6.75 -18.00
N THR A 190 9.04 -5.88 -18.19
CA THR A 190 9.16 -4.42 -18.03
C THR A 190 8.50 -3.92 -16.74
N LEU A 191 8.05 -4.84 -15.89
CA LEU A 191 7.39 -4.52 -14.62
C LEU A 191 8.40 -3.90 -13.64
N THR A 192 8.28 -2.59 -13.43
CA THR A 192 9.05 -1.83 -12.44
C THR A 192 8.29 -1.73 -11.12
N ASP A 193 8.98 -1.42 -10.02
CA ASP A 193 8.36 -1.15 -8.72
C ASP A 193 7.32 -0.02 -8.82
N GLU A 194 7.58 0.98 -9.66
CA GLU A 194 6.64 2.04 -9.99
C GLU A 194 5.36 1.52 -10.64
N MET A 195 5.48 0.55 -11.54
CA MET A 195 4.31 -0.05 -12.18
C MET A 195 3.51 -0.90 -11.19
N ILE A 196 4.18 -1.69 -10.35
CA ILE A 196 3.55 -2.45 -9.27
C ILE A 196 2.77 -1.51 -8.34
N ALA A 197 3.38 -0.40 -7.92
CA ALA A 197 2.73 0.61 -7.09
C ALA A 197 1.50 1.22 -7.78
N HIS A 198 1.56 1.49 -9.09
CA HIS A 198 0.40 1.93 -9.85
C HIS A 198 -0.73 0.90 -9.84
N GLN A 199 -0.43 -0.37 -10.08
CA GLN A 199 -1.42 -1.44 -10.14
C GLN A 199 -2.06 -1.70 -8.76
N ILE A 200 -1.29 -1.57 -7.67
CA ILE A 200 -1.82 -1.66 -6.30
C ILE A 200 -2.79 -0.51 -6.01
N MET A 201 -2.47 0.71 -6.44
CA MET A 201 -3.34 1.88 -6.28
C MET A 201 -4.57 1.82 -7.19
N SER A 202 -4.45 1.33 -8.42
CA SER A 202 -5.58 1.23 -9.37
C SER A 202 -6.63 0.22 -8.91
N THR A 203 -6.19 -0.83 -8.23
CA THR A 203 -7.04 -1.89 -7.69
C THR A 203 -7.54 -1.61 -6.28
N SER A 204 -6.93 -0.66 -5.57
CA SER A 204 -7.38 -0.31 -4.22
C SER A 204 -8.73 0.42 -4.28
N PRO A 205 -9.70 0.03 -3.43
CA PRO A 205 -10.97 0.73 -3.37
C PRO A 205 -10.85 2.11 -2.69
N ALA A 206 -9.82 2.32 -1.85
CA ALA A 206 -9.56 3.59 -1.19
C ALA A 206 -8.72 4.52 -2.09
N ARG A 207 -9.37 5.46 -2.77
CA ARG A 207 -8.70 6.39 -3.69
C ARG A 207 -8.22 7.65 -2.95
N VAL A 208 -7.05 8.16 -3.33
CA VAL A 208 -6.40 9.33 -2.68
C VAL A 208 -7.32 10.57 -2.58
N GLY A 209 -8.15 10.78 -3.61
CA GLY A 209 -9.04 11.93 -3.68
C GLY A 209 -10.26 11.84 -2.78
N ASP A 210 -10.68 10.62 -2.41
CA ASP A 210 -11.86 10.38 -1.58
C ASP A 210 -11.47 10.30 -0.08
N LEU A 211 -10.17 10.12 0.19
CA LEU A 211 -9.61 10.03 1.54
C LEU A 211 -9.44 11.43 2.17
N PRO A 212 -9.53 11.52 3.52
CA PRO A 212 -9.47 12.78 4.24
C PRO A 212 -8.18 13.54 3.97
N MET A 213 -8.32 14.85 3.82
CA MET A 213 -7.23 15.80 3.58
C MET A 213 -6.76 16.46 4.88
N ASP A 214 -6.91 15.77 6.01
CA ASP A 214 -6.55 16.30 7.32
C ASP A 214 -5.03 16.21 7.57
N ALA A 215 -4.41 17.38 7.77
CA ALA A 215 -3.06 17.49 8.32
C ALA A 215 -3.07 18.47 9.51
N ARG A 216 -3.99 18.29 10.45
CA ARG A 216 -4.07 19.11 11.67
C ARG A 216 -2.96 18.72 12.65
N TRP A 217 -1.75 19.22 12.40
CA TRP A 217 -0.58 19.04 13.27
C TRP A 217 -0.59 19.99 14.49
N GLY A 218 -1.37 21.08 14.45
CA GLY A 218 -1.41 22.11 15.50
C GLY A 218 -2.09 21.67 16.80
N ASP A 219 -2.95 20.65 16.75
CA ASP A 219 -3.75 20.19 17.91
C ASP A 219 -3.18 18.96 18.60
N LEU A 220 -1.94 18.57 18.28
CA LEU A 220 -1.26 17.42 18.86
C LEU A 220 -0.85 17.70 20.32
N ARG A 221 -1.81 17.62 21.25
CA ARG A 221 -1.56 17.63 22.71
C ARG A 221 -0.97 16.30 23.17
N LEU A 222 0.17 15.94 22.61
CA LEU A 222 0.90 14.72 22.94
C LEU A 222 1.79 14.95 24.17
N GLY A 223 1.86 13.94 25.04
CA GLY A 223 2.83 13.93 26.14
C GLY A 223 4.27 13.92 25.62
N ARG A 224 5.20 14.49 26.40
CA ARG A 224 6.62 14.61 26.01
C ARG A 224 7.26 13.26 25.60
N THR A 225 6.93 12.19 26.32
CA THR A 225 7.44 10.83 26.02
C THR A 225 6.99 10.32 24.64
N LYS A 226 5.73 10.55 24.27
CA LYS A 226 5.20 10.21 22.93
C LYS A 226 5.87 11.05 21.85
N ASN A 227 6.07 12.35 22.11
CA ASN A 227 6.78 13.24 21.18
C ASN A 227 8.22 12.77 20.94
N GLU A 228 8.95 12.39 21.99
CA GLU A 228 10.31 11.86 21.86
C GLU A 228 10.34 10.51 21.11
N ALA A 229 9.37 9.62 21.35
CA ALA A 229 9.24 8.35 20.64
C ALA A 229 8.97 8.54 19.14
N PHE A 230 7.97 9.36 18.77
CA PHE A 230 7.65 9.65 17.37
C PHE A 230 8.77 10.40 16.65
N ALA A 231 9.43 11.34 17.33
CA ALA A 231 10.61 11.99 16.81
C ALA A 231 11.72 10.95 16.54
N GLY A 232 11.99 10.05 17.48
CA GLY A 232 12.96 8.95 17.30
C GLY A 232 12.66 8.09 16.07
N ALA A 233 11.39 7.69 15.90
CA ALA A 233 10.93 6.89 14.75
C ALA A 233 11.13 7.63 13.42
N LEU A 234 10.68 8.88 13.32
CA LEU A 234 10.84 9.67 12.10
C LEU A 234 12.31 9.97 11.79
N LEU A 235 13.14 10.24 12.82
CA LEU A 235 14.58 10.37 12.66
C LEU A 235 15.17 9.05 12.12
N ALA A 236 14.69 7.88 12.56
CA ALA A 236 15.11 6.59 12.02
C ALA A 236 14.74 6.41 10.55
N TYR A 237 13.62 6.96 10.07
CA TYR A 237 13.31 7.06 8.64
C TYR A 237 14.09 8.15 7.90
N GLY A 238 14.98 8.87 8.58
CA GLY A 238 15.88 9.85 7.97
C GLY A 238 15.31 11.27 7.89
N LEU A 239 14.29 11.59 8.69
CA LEU A 239 13.84 12.95 8.89
C LEU A 239 14.98 13.80 9.47
N ARG A 240 15.14 15.06 9.03
CA ARG A 240 16.14 15.95 9.61
C ARG A 240 15.82 16.29 11.06
N ALA A 241 16.88 16.48 11.85
CA ALA A 241 16.76 16.90 13.25
C ALA A 241 16.03 18.23 13.41
N SER A 242 16.25 19.20 12.51
CA SER A 242 15.53 20.48 12.50
C SER A 242 14.03 20.32 12.29
N THR A 243 13.65 19.42 11.37
CA THR A 243 12.24 19.15 11.07
C THR A 243 11.56 18.46 12.24
N ALA A 244 12.21 17.45 12.84
CA ALA A 244 11.70 16.79 14.05
C ALA A 244 11.55 17.76 15.24
N THR A 245 12.55 18.65 15.43
CA THR A 245 12.51 19.71 16.45
C THR A 245 11.28 20.61 16.28
N ALA A 246 11.03 21.07 15.05
CA ALA A 246 9.90 21.93 14.75
C ALA A 246 8.55 21.21 14.88
N LEU A 247 8.47 19.93 14.51
CA LEU A 247 7.24 19.13 14.57
C LEU A 247 6.79 18.82 16.01
N PHE A 248 7.74 18.50 16.90
CA PHE A 248 7.44 18.00 18.24
C PHE A 248 7.79 18.97 19.37
N ASN A 249 8.26 20.19 19.03
CA ASN A 249 8.73 21.19 19.98
C ASN A 249 9.79 20.64 20.98
N LEU A 250 10.80 19.94 20.44
CA LEU A 250 11.89 19.32 21.20
C LEU A 250 13.20 20.10 21.06
N ASN A 251 14.20 19.80 21.89
CA ASN A 251 15.50 20.48 21.81
C ASN A 251 16.31 20.02 20.58
N GLN A 252 16.74 20.98 19.75
CA GLN A 252 17.47 20.71 18.51
C GLN A 252 18.81 19.98 18.73
N ASN A 253 19.54 20.30 19.79
CA ASN A 253 20.82 19.65 20.10
C ASN A 253 20.62 18.18 20.47
N GLN A 254 19.57 17.89 21.25
CA GLN A 254 19.19 16.52 21.58
C GLN A 254 18.81 15.72 20.34
N MET A 255 18.02 16.31 19.43
CA MET A 255 17.63 15.65 18.17
C MET A 255 18.82 15.39 17.24
N ARG A 256 19.81 16.30 17.18
CA ARG A 256 21.04 16.10 16.40
C ARG A 256 21.90 14.97 16.98
N MET A 257 22.04 14.92 18.31
CA MET A 257 22.73 13.82 18.99
C MET A 257 22.05 12.49 18.74
N LEU A 258 20.72 12.46 18.84
CA LEU A 258 19.92 11.26 18.57
C LEU A 258 20.06 10.80 17.11
N TYR A 259 20.00 11.72 16.15
CA TYR A 259 20.22 11.40 14.74
C TYR A 259 21.62 10.80 14.51
N ALA A 260 22.66 11.38 15.13
CA ALA A 260 24.02 10.84 15.04
C ALA A 260 24.15 9.45 15.66
N LYS A 261 23.44 9.19 16.78
CA LYS A 261 23.38 7.86 17.42
C LYS A 261 22.69 6.82 16.53
N ILE A 262 21.64 7.22 15.79
CA ILE A 262 20.86 6.31 14.93
C ILE A 262 21.61 5.99 13.62
N HIS A 263 22.14 7.00 12.95
CA HIS A 263 22.71 6.87 11.59
C HIS A 263 24.23 6.82 11.55
N GLY A 264 24.93 7.08 12.66
CA GLY A 264 26.38 7.19 12.72
C GLY A 264 26.96 8.44 12.04
N LYS A 265 26.11 9.38 11.61
CA LYS A 265 26.49 10.61 10.91
C LYS A 265 25.67 11.81 11.37
N ARG A 266 26.20 13.02 11.19
CA ARG A 266 25.49 14.25 11.53
C ARG A 266 24.23 14.42 10.68
N SER A 267 23.20 15.03 11.26
CA SER A 267 21.99 15.38 10.52
C SER A 267 22.32 16.39 9.42
N PRO A 268 21.75 16.26 8.21
CA PRO A 268 21.99 17.22 7.12
C PRO A 268 21.62 18.64 7.55
N CYS A 269 22.53 19.58 7.31
CA CYS A 269 22.31 21.01 7.51
C CYS A 269 22.08 21.66 6.15
N GLY A 270 20.98 22.40 5.99
CA GLY A 270 20.64 23.10 4.75
C GLY A 270 19.15 23.35 4.62
N ASN A 271 18.76 24.09 3.57
CA ASN A 271 17.37 24.46 3.32
C ASN A 271 16.49 23.23 3.07
N THR A 272 15.23 23.30 3.49
CA THR A 272 14.21 22.27 3.26
C THR A 272 13.81 22.21 1.78
N ALA A 273 13.09 21.16 1.39
CA ALA A 273 12.48 21.11 0.06
C ALA A 273 11.41 22.20 -0.04
N ASN A 274 11.53 23.10 -1.02
CA ASN A 274 10.66 24.28 -1.14
C ASN A 274 9.85 24.30 -2.46
N SER A 275 10.13 23.41 -3.42
CA SER A 275 9.44 23.40 -4.71
C SER A 275 8.36 22.32 -4.76
N LEU A 276 7.10 22.75 -4.93
CA LEU A 276 5.97 21.85 -5.20
C LEU A 276 6.03 21.25 -6.61
N LEU A 277 6.66 21.97 -7.55
CA LEU A 277 6.78 21.53 -8.94
C LEU A 277 7.57 20.23 -9.07
N TRP A 278 8.54 19.99 -8.17
CA TRP A 278 9.38 18.78 -8.20
C TRP A 278 8.54 17.49 -8.16
N PHE A 279 7.41 17.49 -7.44
CA PHE A 279 6.53 16.33 -7.32
C PHE A 279 5.79 15.99 -8.61
N VAL A 280 5.65 16.94 -9.54
CA VAL A 280 4.85 16.80 -10.77
C VAL A 280 5.68 16.95 -12.04
N GLU A 281 6.97 17.27 -11.90
CA GLU A 281 7.92 17.49 -12.99
C GLU A 281 8.25 16.20 -13.74
N SER A 282 8.52 15.12 -13.00
CA SER A 282 8.83 13.80 -13.54
C SER A 282 7.66 12.84 -13.35
N PRO A 283 7.36 11.96 -14.34
CA PRO A 283 6.34 10.92 -14.19
C PRO A 283 6.57 10.01 -12.96
N GLN A 284 7.83 9.68 -12.68
CA GLN A 284 8.22 8.88 -11.50
C GLN A 284 7.97 9.64 -10.20
N HIS A 285 8.38 10.92 -10.12
CA HIS A 285 8.15 11.73 -8.93
C HIS A 285 6.66 11.88 -8.64
N ARG A 286 5.84 12.02 -9.68
CA ARG A 286 4.39 12.13 -9.56
C ARG A 286 3.77 10.85 -9.01
N LEU A 287 4.19 9.70 -9.51
CA LEU A 287 3.76 8.43 -8.94
C LEU A 287 4.15 8.34 -7.46
N HIS A 288 5.42 8.57 -7.11
CA HIS A 288 5.86 8.50 -5.71
C HIS A 288 5.09 9.48 -4.81
N ALA A 289 4.83 10.71 -5.29
CA ALA A 289 4.04 11.69 -4.54
C ALA A 289 2.60 11.20 -4.32
N THR A 290 2.01 10.59 -5.35
CA THR A 290 0.67 10.02 -5.29
C THR A 290 0.61 8.84 -4.31
N VAL A 291 1.55 7.89 -4.39
CA VAL A 291 1.64 6.75 -3.46
C VAL A 291 1.84 7.23 -2.03
N TYR A 292 2.71 8.21 -1.82
CA TYR A 292 2.96 8.76 -0.48
C TYR A 292 1.72 9.44 0.10
N ALA A 293 1.02 10.26 -0.69
CA ALA A 293 -0.23 10.89 -0.28
C ALA A 293 -1.34 9.86 -0.03
N TRP A 294 -1.43 8.84 -0.88
CA TRP A 294 -2.39 7.73 -0.74
C TRP A 294 -2.22 7.00 0.59
N LEU A 295 -1.00 6.55 0.89
CA LEU A 295 -0.69 5.84 2.13
C LEU A 295 -0.99 6.74 3.35
N TYR A 296 -0.51 7.98 3.33
CA TYR A 296 -0.74 8.91 4.44
C TYR A 296 -2.23 9.12 4.72
N ARG A 297 -3.01 9.43 3.69
CA ARG A 297 -4.45 9.67 3.84
C ARG A 297 -5.21 8.41 4.22
N SER A 298 -4.75 7.23 3.80
CA SER A 298 -5.32 5.93 4.19
C SER A 298 -5.11 5.67 5.68
N ALA A 299 -3.93 5.98 6.23
CA ALA A 299 -3.68 5.87 7.67
C ALA A 299 -4.53 6.86 8.48
N VAL A 300 -4.68 8.11 8.00
CA VAL A 300 -5.55 9.11 8.65
C VAL A 300 -7.02 8.66 8.64
N ALA A 301 -7.49 8.06 7.54
CA ALA A 301 -8.85 7.51 7.46
C ALA A 301 -9.08 6.34 8.43
N MET A 302 -8.03 5.59 8.77
CA MET A 302 -8.05 4.56 9.81
C MET A 302 -7.95 5.13 11.24
N GLY A 303 -7.97 6.46 11.40
CA GLY A 303 -7.95 7.14 12.70
C GLY A 303 -6.55 7.39 13.27
N ALA A 304 -5.48 7.17 12.49
CA ALA A 304 -4.13 7.46 12.95
C ALA A 304 -3.89 8.97 13.09
N LEU A 305 -3.14 9.36 14.12
CA LEU A 305 -2.71 10.75 14.26
C LEU A 305 -1.72 11.14 13.15
N PRO A 306 -1.60 12.42 12.78
CA PRO A 306 -0.68 12.87 11.74
C PRO A 306 0.79 12.36 11.86
N PRO A 307 1.43 12.32 13.05
CA PRO A 307 2.75 11.74 13.21
C PRO A 307 2.78 10.24 12.96
N GLU A 308 1.74 9.55 13.41
CA GLU A 308 1.58 8.11 13.31
C GLU A 308 1.40 7.68 11.85
N ALA A 309 0.51 8.37 11.13
CA ALA A 309 0.30 8.21 9.70
C ALA A 309 1.59 8.46 8.91
N LEU A 310 2.39 9.45 9.29
CA LEU A 310 3.67 9.73 8.64
C LEU A 310 4.70 8.63 8.89
N ILE A 311 4.78 8.09 10.11
CA ILE A 311 5.67 6.95 10.44
C ILE A 311 5.28 5.73 9.60
N ALA A 312 4.02 5.33 9.65
CA ALA A 312 3.52 4.17 8.92
C ALA A 312 3.70 4.32 7.39
N THR A 313 3.45 5.52 6.87
CA THR A 313 3.68 5.82 5.45
C THR A 313 5.14 5.65 5.06
N ASN A 314 6.08 6.19 5.86
CA ASN A 314 7.50 6.04 5.56
C ASN A 314 7.95 4.58 5.65
N ASP A 315 7.35 3.77 6.52
CA ASP A 315 7.67 2.34 6.63
C ASP A 315 7.30 1.56 5.37
N ILE A 316 6.02 1.60 4.99
CA ILE A 316 5.51 0.87 3.82
C ILE A 316 6.10 1.43 2.52
N TYR A 317 6.30 2.74 2.42
CA TYR A 317 6.92 3.36 1.25
C TYR A 317 8.40 2.96 1.08
N ASP A 318 9.20 2.87 2.16
CA ASP A 318 10.59 2.39 2.09
C ASP A 318 10.65 0.94 1.57
N ARG A 319 9.69 0.10 1.99
CA ARG A 319 9.58 -1.31 1.61
C ARG A 319 9.11 -1.52 0.17
N LEU A 320 8.08 -0.80 -0.25
CA LEU A 320 7.52 -0.90 -1.60
C LEU A 320 8.56 -0.61 -2.68
N PHE A 321 9.49 0.32 -2.41
CA PHE A 321 10.53 0.72 -3.37
C PHE A 321 11.92 0.16 -3.04
N GLY A 322 12.01 -0.88 -2.21
CA GLY A 322 13.27 -1.57 -1.90
C GLY A 322 14.39 -0.67 -1.37
N GLY A 323 14.04 0.40 -0.66
CA GLY A 323 14.97 1.44 -0.19
C GLY A 323 15.40 2.46 -1.25
N ASN A 324 15.06 2.28 -2.53
CA ASN A 324 15.28 3.25 -3.60
C ASN A 324 14.15 4.30 -3.68
N ARG A 325 13.89 4.94 -2.54
CA ARG A 325 12.81 5.92 -2.41
C ARG A 325 13.18 7.27 -3.05
N ALA A 326 12.34 7.80 -3.92
CA ALA A 326 12.52 9.14 -4.49
C ALA A 326 12.16 10.27 -3.51
N ILE A 327 11.24 10.00 -2.57
CA ILE A 327 10.78 10.95 -1.56
C ILE A 327 11.42 10.60 -0.22
N SER A 328 12.23 11.51 0.32
CA SER A 328 12.72 11.39 1.70
C SER A 328 11.62 11.74 2.71
N ALA A 329 11.78 11.33 3.97
CA ALA A 329 10.82 11.65 5.03
C ALA A 329 10.54 13.16 5.15
N ASP A 330 11.56 14.03 5.03
CA ASP A 330 11.36 15.49 5.01
C ASP A 330 10.53 15.98 3.82
N ARG A 331 10.78 15.41 2.63
CA ARG A 331 10.06 15.79 1.42
C ARG A 331 8.63 15.27 1.45
N GLY A 332 8.41 14.08 2.01
CA GLY A 332 7.10 13.52 2.25
C GLY A 332 6.29 14.35 3.24
N TRP A 333 6.91 14.77 4.34
CA TRP A 333 6.31 15.74 5.26
C TRP A 333 5.92 17.04 4.54
N TYR A 334 6.83 17.61 3.76
CA TYR A 334 6.55 18.83 2.99
C TYR A 334 5.38 18.64 2.02
N LEU A 335 5.31 17.52 1.30
CA LEU A 335 4.21 17.18 0.39
C LEU A 335 2.86 17.19 1.11
N ILE A 336 2.74 16.43 2.20
CA ILE A 336 1.49 16.28 2.94
C ILE A 336 1.03 17.62 3.52
N ARG A 337 1.96 18.37 4.12
CA ARG A 337 1.68 19.70 4.66
C ARG A 337 1.22 20.66 3.56
N ALA A 338 1.91 20.66 2.42
CA ALA A 338 1.60 21.54 1.32
C ALA A 338 0.24 21.22 0.71
N MET A 339 -0.06 19.93 0.49
CA MET A 339 -1.37 19.54 0.00
C MET A 339 -2.45 19.98 0.97
N ALA A 340 -2.30 19.78 2.29
CA ALA A 340 -3.34 20.17 3.24
C ALA A 340 -3.52 21.69 3.42
N ALA A 341 -2.46 22.48 3.21
CA ALA A 341 -2.50 23.93 3.40
C ALA A 341 -2.82 24.72 2.11
N ASP A 342 -2.67 24.11 0.93
CA ASP A 342 -2.57 24.83 -0.33
C ASP A 342 -3.22 24.03 -1.48
N THR A 343 -3.93 24.74 -2.36
CA THR A 343 -4.58 24.16 -3.55
C THR A 343 -3.66 24.03 -4.76
N ARG A 344 -2.38 24.43 -4.66
CA ARG A 344 -1.39 24.31 -5.76
C ARG A 344 -1.08 22.86 -6.15
N LEU A 345 -1.27 21.92 -5.23
CA LEU A 345 -1.23 20.47 -5.52
C LEU A 345 -2.58 19.87 -5.16
N THR A 346 -3.27 19.35 -6.17
CA THR A 346 -4.59 18.72 -6.03
C THR A 346 -4.52 17.27 -6.49
N VAL A 347 -5.64 16.56 -6.40
CA VAL A 347 -5.75 15.17 -6.84
C VAL A 347 -6.82 15.10 -7.93
N ALA A 348 -6.52 14.45 -9.05
CA ALA A 348 -7.47 14.24 -10.13
C ALA A 348 -7.49 12.77 -10.59
N PRO A 349 -8.65 12.22 -10.97
CA PRO A 349 -8.75 10.90 -11.56
C PRO A 349 -8.14 10.87 -12.97
N CYS A 350 -7.43 9.79 -13.29
CA CYS A 350 -7.02 9.50 -14.66
C CYS A 350 -8.24 9.24 -15.55
N ARG A 351 -8.32 9.86 -16.72
CA ARG A 351 -9.41 9.62 -17.68
C ARG A 351 -9.47 8.17 -18.19
N THR A 352 -8.33 7.48 -18.25
CA THR A 352 -8.25 6.12 -18.80
C THR A 352 -8.48 5.05 -17.74
N CYS A 353 -7.75 5.09 -16.62
CA CYS A 353 -7.82 4.04 -15.58
C CYS A 353 -8.55 4.47 -14.30
N SER A 354 -9.03 5.72 -14.21
CA SER A 354 -9.66 6.30 -13.02
C SER A 354 -8.80 6.36 -11.76
N THR A 355 -7.53 5.91 -11.77
CA THR A 355 -6.62 6.06 -10.64
C THR A 355 -6.37 7.54 -10.34
N HIS A 356 -6.53 7.93 -9.07
CA HIS A 356 -6.32 9.29 -8.61
C HIS A 356 -4.83 9.62 -8.51
N TYR A 357 -4.39 10.75 -9.08
CA TYR A 357 -3.00 11.20 -9.10
C TYR A 357 -2.87 12.63 -8.62
N VAL A 358 -1.71 12.94 -8.04
CA VAL A 358 -1.34 14.33 -7.72
C VAL A 358 -1.13 15.11 -9.02
N VAL A 359 -1.82 16.24 -9.14
CA VAL A 359 -1.76 17.15 -10.28
C VAL A 359 -1.39 18.56 -9.82
N SER A 360 -0.75 19.28 -10.74
CA SER A 360 -0.35 20.67 -10.51
C SER A 360 -1.51 21.62 -10.81
N ASN A 361 -1.78 22.53 -9.89
CA ASN A 361 -2.66 23.67 -10.08
C ASN A 361 -1.94 24.95 -9.63
N ASN A 362 -0.73 25.16 -10.16
CA ASN A 362 0.12 26.31 -9.86
C ASN A 362 0.24 27.19 -11.11
N ASP A 363 0.57 28.47 -10.94
CA ASP A 363 0.67 29.45 -12.02
C ASP A 363 1.58 29.01 -13.17
N ALA A 364 2.63 28.23 -12.84
CA ALA A 364 3.58 27.71 -13.82
C ALA A 364 3.08 26.50 -14.62
N LYS A 365 2.11 25.73 -14.10
CA LYS A 365 1.57 24.52 -14.73
C LYS A 365 0.18 24.20 -14.16
N ILE A 366 -0.84 24.41 -14.97
CA ILE A 366 -2.25 24.12 -14.67
C ILE A 366 -2.65 22.87 -15.44
N GLU A 367 -2.99 21.79 -14.74
CA GLU A 367 -3.50 20.55 -15.34
C GLU A 367 -5.02 20.46 -15.14
N MET A 368 -5.76 20.38 -16.25
CA MET A 368 -7.22 20.26 -16.19
C MET A 368 -7.62 18.90 -15.63
N HIS A 369 -8.40 18.90 -14.54
CA HIS A 369 -8.80 17.68 -13.83
C HIS A 369 -9.52 16.67 -14.74
N ASN A 370 -10.42 17.15 -15.61
CA ASN A 370 -11.24 16.30 -16.48
C ASN A 370 -10.51 15.72 -17.70
N ARG A 371 -9.27 16.14 -17.96
CA ARG A 371 -8.47 15.70 -19.12
C ARG A 371 -7.14 15.07 -18.73
N PHE A 372 -6.94 14.82 -17.44
CA PHE A 372 -5.71 14.25 -16.94
C PHE A 372 -5.57 12.77 -17.33
N THR A 373 -4.40 12.40 -17.85
CA THR A 373 -4.01 11.00 -18.09
C THR A 373 -2.76 10.71 -17.27
N CYS A 374 -2.75 9.61 -16.52
CA CYS A 374 -1.67 9.30 -15.60
C CYS A 374 -0.40 8.79 -16.32
N PRO A 375 0.77 8.90 -15.66
CA PRO A 375 2.04 8.34 -16.15
C PRO A 375 1.98 6.88 -16.61
N ALA A 376 1.20 6.03 -15.94
CA ALA A 376 1.07 4.62 -16.30
C ALA A 376 0.33 4.43 -17.63
N CYS A 377 -0.84 5.07 -17.79
CA CYS A 377 -1.60 5.03 -19.04
C CYS A 377 -0.85 5.69 -20.20
N MET A 378 0.04 6.64 -19.93
CA MET A 378 0.97 7.20 -20.93
C MET A 378 2.20 6.34 -21.18
N GLN A 379 2.36 5.20 -20.51
CA GLN A 379 3.51 4.29 -20.63
C GLN A 379 4.86 4.99 -20.31
N GLN A 380 4.85 5.92 -19.35
CA GLN A 380 6.02 6.71 -18.92
C GLN A 380 6.70 6.19 -17.65
N LEU A 381 6.19 5.09 -17.07
CA LEU A 381 6.73 4.45 -15.86
C LEU A 381 7.69 3.27 -16.16
N GLY A 382 7.80 2.86 -17.42
CA GLY A 382 8.71 1.81 -17.86
C GLY A 382 10.18 2.23 -17.79
N MET A 383 11.09 1.25 -17.91
CA MET A 383 12.54 1.51 -17.87
C MET A 383 12.91 2.65 -18.84
N LYS A 384 13.54 3.71 -18.30
CA LYS A 384 14.14 4.76 -19.13
C LYS A 384 15.00 4.08 -20.19
N ARG A 385 14.64 4.20 -21.47
CA ARG A 385 15.59 3.93 -22.58
C ARG A 385 16.87 4.66 -22.19
N ARG A 386 17.96 3.90 -22.02
CA ARG A 386 19.26 4.41 -21.58
C ARG A 386 19.50 5.77 -22.25
N ALA A 387 19.73 6.81 -21.46
CA ALA A 387 20.19 8.07 -22.00
C ALA A 387 21.39 7.76 -22.91
N PRO A 388 21.46 8.31 -24.14
CA PRO A 388 22.62 8.10 -24.98
C PRO A 388 23.84 8.52 -24.16
N ARG A 389 24.80 7.59 -24.04
CA ARG A 389 26.10 7.82 -23.41
C ARG A 389 26.59 9.16 -23.92
N ARG A 390 26.63 10.17 -23.05
CA ARG A 390 27.22 11.47 -23.37
C ARG A 390 28.64 11.13 -23.79
N LYS A 391 28.96 11.29 -25.08
CA LYS A 391 30.33 11.17 -25.57
C LYS A 391 31.15 12.11 -24.69
N THR A 392 31.99 11.53 -23.85
CA THR A 392 33.15 12.21 -23.30
C THR A 392 33.95 12.66 -24.51
N ASN A 393 33.76 13.92 -24.90
CA ASN A 393 34.71 14.60 -25.74
C ASN A 393 35.96 14.85 -24.90
N GLU A 394 37.08 14.51 -25.51
CA GLU A 394 38.45 14.71 -25.06
C GLU A 394 38.71 16.18 -24.66
N ALA A 395 39.42 16.34 -23.55
CA ALA A 395 40.53 17.27 -23.39
C ALA A 395 41.44 16.72 -22.29
#